data_AF-A0AA43DA41-F1
#
_entry.id   AF-A0AA43DA41-F1
#
_cell.length_a   1.000
_cell.length_b   1.000
_cell.length_c   1.000
_cell.angle_alpha   90.00
_cell.angle_beta   90.00
_cell.angle_gamma   90.00
#
_symmetry.space_group_name_H-M   'P 1'
#
loop_
_entity.id
_entity.type
_entity.pdbx_description
1 polymer ?
#
loop_
_entity_poly.entity_id
_entity_poly.type
_entity_poly.pdbx_seq_one_letter_code
_entity_poly.pdbx_strand_id
1 'polypeptide(L)'
;MKYFLRIAIMTIVLPLSAQDNNLPYYEIPDYPESFTAGSVASRMVDGLGFRFYWATEGLRDEDLAFRPNPEARTSEETIAHIYGMSITILNSTTKTANVPGQNIKLPFSEMRKATLENLRAASERLRTSSDEDLKEYKIVFKRGDTMSEYP
;
A
#
# COMPACT_ATOMS: atom_id res chain seq x y z
N MET A 1 64.03 15.42 -21.02
CA MET A 1 62.82 15.64 -20.19
C MET A 1 61.61 15.89 -21.08
N LYS A 2 60.76 14.89 -21.30
CA LYS A 2 59.39 15.07 -21.81
C LYS A 2 58.54 13.97 -21.17
N TYR A 3 57.94 14.27 -20.01
CA TYR A 3 57.00 13.38 -19.35
C TYR A 3 55.66 13.51 -20.07
N PHE A 4 55.27 12.48 -20.83
CA PHE A 4 53.93 12.37 -21.39
C PHE A 4 52.98 11.90 -20.28
N LEU A 5 52.24 12.85 -19.70
CA LEU A 5 51.16 12.59 -18.75
C LEU A 5 49.99 11.95 -19.51
N ARG A 6 49.84 10.62 -19.39
CA ARG A 6 48.65 9.91 -19.87
C ARG A 6 47.57 10.00 -18.80
N ILE A 7 46.57 10.86 -19.01
CA ILE A 7 45.36 10.92 -18.19
C ILE A 7 44.45 9.79 -18.66
N ALA A 8 44.30 8.75 -17.83
CA ALA A 8 43.27 7.73 -18.02
C ALA A 8 41.94 8.29 -17.49
N ILE A 9 41.00 8.57 -18.39
CA ILE A 9 39.63 8.93 -18.01
C ILE A 9 38.91 7.64 -17.62
N MET A 10 38.75 7.44 -16.32
CA MET A 10 37.94 6.36 -15.77
C MET A 10 36.49 6.85 -15.73
N THR A 11 35.68 6.47 -16.73
CA THR A 11 34.23 6.68 -16.69
C THR A 11 33.64 5.80 -15.60
N ILE A 12 33.25 6.42 -14.49
CA ILE A 12 32.46 5.80 -13.44
C ILE A 12 31.08 5.53 -14.04
N VAL A 13 30.80 4.27 -14.37
CA VAL A 13 29.44 3.82 -14.69
C VAL A 13 28.72 3.70 -13.35
N LEU A 14 28.03 4.76 -12.95
CA LEU A 14 27.05 4.64 -11.87
C LEU A 14 25.95 3.71 -12.37
N PRO A 15 25.56 2.65 -11.64
CA PRO A 15 24.34 1.94 -11.97
C PRO A 15 23.19 2.95 -11.84
N LEU A 16 22.59 3.34 -12.97
CA LEU A 16 21.27 3.92 -12.97
C LEU A 16 20.34 2.82 -12.45
N SER A 17 20.10 2.79 -11.15
CA SER A 17 18.91 2.14 -10.64
C SER A 17 17.74 2.90 -11.24
N ALA A 18 17.14 2.36 -12.30
CA ALA A 18 15.80 2.76 -12.69
C ALA A 18 14.97 2.63 -11.41
N GLN A 19 14.45 3.75 -10.88
CA GLN A 19 13.40 3.66 -9.88
C GLN A 19 12.32 2.80 -10.52
N ASP A 20 12.05 1.65 -9.93
CA ASP A 20 10.93 0.81 -10.32
C ASP A 20 9.68 1.64 -10.04
N ASN A 21 9.25 2.40 -11.05
CA ASN A 21 8.16 3.36 -10.97
C ASN A 21 6.79 2.65 -11.04
N ASN A 22 6.79 1.32 -11.08
CA ASN A 22 5.57 0.54 -11.15
C ASN A 22 5.01 0.34 -9.75
N LEU A 23 3.93 1.07 -9.44
CA LEU A 23 3.14 0.78 -8.26
C LEU A 23 2.54 -0.63 -8.38
N PRO A 24 2.34 -1.34 -7.25
CA PRO A 24 1.64 -2.61 -7.25
C PRO A 24 0.27 -2.52 -7.92
N TYR A 25 -0.22 -3.66 -8.41
CA TYR A 25 -1.59 -3.83 -8.91
C TYR A 25 -1.94 -3.16 -10.24
N TYR A 26 -0.95 -2.84 -11.09
CA TYR A 26 -1.20 -2.60 -12.52
C TYR A 26 -1.99 -3.77 -13.13
N GLU A 27 -1.58 -4.99 -12.79
CA GLU A 27 -2.28 -6.24 -13.07
C GLU A 27 -2.59 -6.97 -11.76
N ILE A 28 -3.61 -7.84 -11.79
CA ILE A 28 -3.89 -8.72 -10.64
C ILE A 28 -2.79 -9.79 -10.55
N PRO A 29 -2.18 -10.05 -9.37
CA PRO A 29 -1.16 -11.09 -9.26
C PRO A 29 -1.71 -12.48 -9.58
N ASP A 30 -0.85 -13.44 -9.90
CA ASP A 30 -1.26 -14.83 -10.21
C ASP A 30 -2.11 -15.47 -9.10
N TYR A 31 -2.97 -16.40 -9.52
CA TYR A 31 -3.83 -17.17 -8.62
C TYR A 31 -2.99 -17.97 -7.61
N PRO A 32 -3.42 -18.05 -6.34
CA PRO A 32 -2.81 -18.97 -5.39
C PRO A 32 -3.03 -20.42 -5.85
N GLU A 33 -2.02 -21.27 -5.68
CA GLU A 33 -2.10 -22.69 -6.05
C GLU A 33 -3.11 -23.47 -5.20
N SER A 34 -3.30 -23.04 -3.95
CA SER A 34 -4.20 -23.65 -2.98
C SER A 34 -5.41 -22.77 -2.68
N PHE A 35 -6.57 -23.40 -2.48
CA PHE A 35 -7.81 -22.74 -2.09
C PHE A 35 -8.03 -22.89 -0.58
N THR A 36 -7.66 -21.86 0.20
CA THR A 36 -7.76 -21.80 1.66
C THR A 36 -8.47 -20.52 2.07
N ALA A 37 -8.88 -20.39 3.34
CA ALA A 37 -9.45 -19.13 3.84
C ALA A 37 -8.48 -17.95 3.63
N GLY A 38 -7.18 -18.18 3.85
CA GLY A 38 -6.13 -17.16 3.66
C GLY A 38 -5.95 -16.78 2.20
N SER A 39 -5.97 -17.75 1.28
CA SER A 39 -5.83 -17.48 -0.14
C SER A 39 -7.06 -16.78 -0.73
N VAL A 40 -8.27 -17.10 -0.26
CA VAL A 40 -9.50 -16.36 -0.59
C VAL A 40 -9.42 -14.91 -0.08
N ALA A 41 -9.03 -14.70 1.18
CA ALA A 41 -8.87 -13.36 1.74
C ALA A 41 -7.80 -12.54 0.99
N SER A 42 -6.65 -13.15 0.67
CA SER A 42 -5.61 -12.54 -0.18
C SER A 42 -6.18 -12.10 -1.53
N ARG A 43 -6.96 -12.96 -2.20
CA ARG A 43 -7.59 -12.62 -3.48
C ARG A 43 -8.60 -11.48 -3.39
N MET A 44 -9.33 -11.37 -2.29
CA MET A 44 -10.21 -10.21 -2.04
C MET A 44 -9.40 -8.92 -1.92
N VAL A 45 -8.29 -8.94 -1.17
CA VAL A 45 -7.38 -7.79 -1.00
C VAL A 45 -6.72 -7.42 -2.33
N ASP A 46 -6.29 -8.40 -3.13
CA ASP A 46 -5.71 -8.15 -4.44
C ASP A 46 -6.71 -7.52 -5.42
N GLY A 47 -7.96 -7.99 -5.38
CA GLY A 47 -9.04 -7.38 -6.15
C GLY A 47 -9.33 -5.93 -5.72
N LEU A 48 -9.19 -5.62 -4.43
CA LEU A 48 -9.30 -4.25 -3.91
C LEU A 48 -8.13 -3.39 -4.40
N GLY A 49 -6.89 -3.89 -4.30
CA GLY A 49 -5.68 -3.21 -4.78
C GLY A 49 -5.75 -2.88 -6.27
N PHE A 50 -6.14 -3.85 -7.10
CA PHE A 50 -6.32 -3.66 -8.55
C PHE A 50 -7.37 -2.59 -8.89
N ARG A 51 -8.55 -2.65 -8.25
CA ARG A 51 -9.59 -1.64 -8.49
C ARG A 51 -9.15 -0.25 -8.02
N PHE A 52 -8.47 -0.17 -6.88
CA PHE A 52 -7.95 1.09 -6.36
C PHE A 52 -6.88 1.68 -7.29
N TYR A 53 -5.96 0.85 -7.82
CA TYR A 53 -4.95 1.27 -8.78
C TYR A 53 -5.59 2.01 -9.95
N TRP A 54 -6.55 1.37 -10.61
CA TRP A 54 -7.19 1.90 -11.82
C TRP A 54 -8.18 3.02 -11.54
N ALA A 55 -8.87 3.00 -10.39
CA ALA A 55 -9.76 4.09 -9.99
C ALA A 55 -9.01 5.38 -9.65
N THR A 56 -7.71 5.29 -9.34
CA THR A 56 -6.88 6.45 -8.95
C THR A 56 -5.82 6.82 -9.97
N GLU A 57 -5.66 6.03 -11.03
CA GLU A 57 -4.71 6.32 -12.11
C GLU A 57 -5.19 7.55 -12.91
N GLY A 58 -4.30 8.53 -13.09
CA GLY A 58 -4.58 9.71 -13.91
C GLY A 58 -5.56 10.73 -13.32
N LEU A 59 -5.97 10.63 -12.05
CA LEU A 59 -6.79 11.66 -11.40
C LEU A 59 -6.05 13.00 -11.35
N ARG A 60 -6.73 14.06 -11.81
CA ARG A 60 -6.24 15.44 -11.80
C ARG A 60 -6.76 16.18 -10.58
N ASP A 61 -6.24 17.37 -10.31
CA ASP A 61 -6.65 18.20 -9.17
C ASP A 61 -8.17 18.48 -9.16
N GLU A 62 -8.78 18.70 -10.33
CA GLU A 62 -10.23 18.88 -10.46
C GLU A 62 -11.04 17.62 -10.13
N ASP A 63 -10.51 16.44 -10.46
CA ASP A 63 -11.13 15.14 -10.17
C ASP A 63 -10.99 14.82 -8.67
N LEU A 64 -9.86 15.19 -8.06
CA LEU A 64 -9.58 15.08 -6.62
C LEU A 64 -10.47 16.02 -5.79
N ALA A 65 -10.74 17.23 -6.30
CA ALA A 65 -11.59 18.23 -5.66
C ALA A 65 -13.10 17.95 -5.85
N PHE A 66 -13.48 17.09 -6.78
CA PHE A 66 -14.88 16.75 -7.05
C PHE A 66 -15.58 16.21 -5.79
N ARG A 67 -16.79 16.70 -5.54
CA ARG A 67 -17.74 16.15 -4.57
C ARG A 67 -19.15 16.20 -5.16
N PRO A 68 -20.01 15.19 -4.94
CA PRO A 68 -21.34 15.15 -5.55
C PRO A 68 -22.35 16.13 -4.93
N ASN A 69 -22.15 16.52 -3.66
CA ASN A 69 -22.95 17.51 -2.94
C ASN A 69 -22.12 18.11 -1.79
N PRO A 70 -22.60 19.20 -1.12
CA PRO A 70 -21.87 19.84 -0.02
C PRO A 70 -21.58 18.95 1.20
N GLU A 71 -22.43 17.95 1.45
CA GLU A 71 -22.34 17.05 2.61
C GLU A 71 -21.38 15.86 2.36
N ALA A 72 -21.04 15.58 1.11
CA ALA A 72 -20.17 14.48 0.71
C ALA A 72 -18.69 14.85 0.80
N ARG A 73 -17.86 13.82 1.00
CA ARG A 73 -16.40 13.91 0.86
C ARG A 73 -16.02 14.22 -0.58
N THR A 74 -14.90 14.91 -0.77
CA THR A 74 -14.23 14.93 -2.07
C THR A 74 -13.67 13.55 -2.43
N SER A 75 -13.31 13.37 -3.68
CA SER A 75 -12.52 12.21 -4.12
C SER A 75 -11.23 12.07 -3.30
N GLU A 76 -10.49 13.17 -3.09
CA GLU A 76 -9.26 13.15 -2.27
C GLU A 76 -9.52 12.73 -0.82
N GLU A 77 -10.56 13.28 -0.18
CA GLU A 77 -10.92 12.93 1.20
C GLU A 77 -11.35 11.46 1.32
N THR A 78 -12.00 10.93 0.29
CA THR A 78 -12.37 9.51 0.21
C THR A 78 -11.12 8.64 0.06
N ILE A 79 -10.18 9.03 -0.81
CA ILE A 79 -8.90 8.34 -1.00
C ILE A 79 -8.07 8.37 0.30
N ALA A 80 -8.01 9.50 1.00
CA ALA A 80 -7.33 9.62 2.29
C ALA A 80 -7.96 8.71 3.36
N HIS A 81 -9.29 8.53 3.33
CA HIS A 81 -9.97 7.58 4.20
C HIS A 81 -9.61 6.13 3.86
N ILE A 82 -9.58 5.77 2.56
CA ILE A 82 -9.16 4.45 2.08
C ILE A 82 -7.71 4.16 2.45
N TYR A 83 -6.81 5.14 2.32
CA TYR A 83 -5.43 5.02 2.79
C TYR A 83 -5.37 4.65 4.27
N GLY A 84 -6.15 5.34 5.13
CA GLY A 84 -6.25 4.99 6.54
C GLY A 84 -6.77 3.57 6.81
N MET A 85 -7.73 3.09 6.01
CA MET A 85 -8.22 1.71 6.09
C MET A 85 -7.17 0.69 5.63
N SER A 86 -6.35 1.01 4.63
CA SER A 86 -5.27 0.13 4.18
C SER A 86 -4.23 -0.12 5.27
N ILE A 87 -3.94 0.90 6.10
CA ILE A 87 -3.08 0.77 7.29
C ILE A 87 -3.73 -0.19 8.29
N THR A 88 -5.04 -0.09 8.53
CA THR A 88 -5.75 -1.00 9.42
C THR A 88 -5.70 -2.46 8.93
N ILE A 89 -5.87 -2.69 7.62
CA ILE A 89 -5.74 -4.03 7.02
C ILE A 89 -4.31 -4.56 7.21
N LEU A 90 -3.29 -3.75 6.90
CA LEU A 90 -1.89 -4.12 7.09
C LEU A 90 -1.61 -4.47 8.56
N ASN A 91 -2.01 -3.59 9.47
CA ASN A 91 -1.81 -3.75 10.91
C ASN A 91 -2.44 -5.04 11.45
N SER A 92 -3.63 -5.42 10.98
CA SER A 92 -4.26 -6.69 11.35
C SER A 92 -3.38 -7.88 10.93
N THR A 93 -2.90 -7.90 9.67
CA THR A 93 -2.04 -8.99 9.17
C THR A 93 -0.62 -9.00 9.79
N THR A 94 -0.16 -7.86 10.31
CA THR A 94 1.12 -7.75 11.05
C THR A 94 0.94 -7.83 12.56
N LYS A 95 -0.28 -8.10 13.06
CA LYS A 95 -0.61 -8.18 14.49
C LYS A 95 -0.17 -6.92 15.26
N THR A 96 -0.25 -5.77 14.61
CA THR A 96 0.12 -4.46 15.14
C THR A 96 -1.13 -3.68 15.53
N ALA A 97 -1.11 -2.99 16.67
CA ALA A 97 -2.25 -2.18 17.10
C ALA A 97 -2.36 -0.86 16.32
N ASN A 98 -3.58 -0.50 15.95
CA ASN A 98 -3.92 0.81 15.40
C ASN A 98 -3.90 1.87 16.50
N VAL A 99 -3.10 2.91 16.34
CA VAL A 99 -2.95 4.01 17.32
C VAL A 99 -3.46 5.34 16.78
N PRO A 100 -3.94 6.27 17.64
CA PRO A 100 -4.30 7.61 17.23
C PRO A 100 -3.17 8.32 16.48
N GLY A 101 -3.52 9.04 15.42
CA GLY A 101 -2.56 9.85 14.66
C GLY A 101 -1.64 9.08 13.71
N GLN A 102 -1.74 7.74 13.60
CA GLN A 102 -0.90 6.97 12.68
C GLN A 102 -1.15 7.29 11.19
N ASN A 103 -2.37 7.74 10.84
CA ASN A 103 -2.74 8.09 9.48
C ASN A 103 -2.37 9.55 9.20
N ILE A 104 -1.08 9.80 8.92
CA ILE A 104 -0.60 11.13 8.55
C ILE A 104 -1.14 11.48 7.16
N LYS A 105 -1.68 12.69 6.99
CA LYS A 105 -2.09 13.17 5.67
C LYS A 105 -0.85 13.38 4.79
N LEU A 106 -0.73 12.58 3.74
CA LEU A 106 0.34 12.68 2.74
C LEU A 106 -0.20 13.37 1.46
N PRO A 107 0.68 13.84 0.57
CA PRO A 107 0.31 14.20 -0.80
C PRO A 107 -0.40 13.03 -1.51
N PHE A 108 -1.29 13.33 -2.47
CA PHE A 108 -2.07 12.31 -3.18
C PHE A 108 -1.22 11.17 -3.75
N SER A 109 -0.13 11.47 -4.44
CA SER A 109 0.76 10.47 -5.03
C SER A 109 1.37 9.52 -3.99
N GLU A 110 1.73 10.04 -2.83
CA GLU A 110 2.28 9.27 -1.71
C GLU A 110 1.21 8.44 -1.00
N MET A 111 0.01 9.00 -0.77
CA MET A 111 -1.14 8.25 -0.24
C MET A 111 -1.50 7.09 -1.17
N ARG A 112 -1.51 7.34 -2.48
CA ARG A 112 -1.81 6.33 -3.50
C ARG A 112 -0.79 5.20 -3.45
N LYS A 113 0.50 5.53 -3.47
CA LYS A 113 1.59 4.55 -3.37
C LYS A 113 1.50 3.72 -2.10
N ALA A 114 1.41 4.37 -0.94
CA ALA A 114 1.35 3.71 0.35
C ALA A 114 0.12 2.80 0.48
N THR A 115 -1.04 3.22 -0.05
CA THR A 115 -2.25 2.38 -0.09
C THR A 115 -2.00 1.09 -0.85
N LEU A 116 -1.44 1.16 -2.05
CA LEU A 116 -1.16 -0.01 -2.89
C LEU A 116 -0.11 -0.93 -2.26
N GLU A 117 0.92 -0.36 -1.63
CA GLU A 117 1.96 -1.12 -0.91
C GLU A 117 1.39 -1.83 0.32
N ASN A 118 0.54 -1.16 1.11
CA ASN A 118 -0.13 -1.75 2.27
C ASN A 118 -1.01 -2.94 1.87
N LEU A 119 -1.82 -2.78 0.81
CA LEU A 119 -2.68 -3.84 0.30
C LEU A 119 -1.85 -5.04 -0.21
N ARG A 120 -0.76 -4.78 -0.95
CA ARG A 120 0.16 -5.83 -1.40
C ARG A 120 0.75 -6.61 -0.24
N ALA A 121 1.30 -5.89 0.75
CA ALA A 121 1.92 -6.49 1.91
C ALA A 121 0.92 -7.32 2.75
N ALA A 122 -0.32 -6.85 2.91
CA ALA A 122 -1.36 -7.58 3.61
C ALA A 122 -1.78 -8.84 2.83
N SER A 123 -1.97 -8.73 1.51
CA SER A 123 -2.32 -9.86 0.66
C SER A 123 -1.24 -10.95 0.66
N GLU A 124 0.03 -10.58 0.55
CA GLU A 124 1.15 -11.51 0.57
C GLU A 124 1.18 -12.33 1.87
N ARG A 125 0.87 -11.70 3.01
CA ARG A 125 0.77 -12.40 4.30
C ARG A 125 -0.39 -13.38 4.28
N LEU A 126 -1.60 -12.89 3.99
CA LEU A 126 -2.83 -13.69 3.94
C LEU A 126 -2.69 -14.93 3.05
N ARG A 127 -1.99 -14.79 1.91
CA ARG A 127 -1.77 -15.88 0.96
C ARG A 127 -1.03 -17.07 1.56
N THR A 128 -0.11 -16.79 2.48
CA THR A 128 0.74 -17.80 3.15
C THR A 128 0.21 -18.23 4.52
N SER A 129 -0.91 -17.65 4.97
CA SER A 129 -1.48 -17.89 6.29
C SER A 129 -2.24 -19.21 6.38
N SER A 130 -2.06 -19.90 7.50
CA SER A 130 -2.93 -21.00 7.92
C SER A 130 -4.25 -20.49 8.52
N ASP A 131 -5.22 -21.39 8.72
CA ASP A 131 -6.47 -21.07 9.42
C ASP A 131 -6.22 -20.63 10.87
N GLU A 132 -5.17 -21.15 11.51
CA GLU A 132 -4.71 -20.72 12.83
C GLU A 132 -4.13 -19.30 12.81
N ASP A 133 -3.36 -18.93 11.78
CA ASP A 133 -2.82 -17.57 11.65
C ASP A 133 -3.92 -16.53 11.51
N LEU A 134 -4.98 -16.85 10.75
CA LEU A 134 -6.11 -15.94 10.54
C LEU A 134 -6.84 -15.60 11.84
N LYS A 135 -6.93 -16.54 12.80
CA LYS A 135 -7.55 -16.29 14.12
C LYS A 135 -6.80 -15.22 14.92
N GLU A 136 -5.53 -15.01 14.59
CA GLU A 136 -4.65 -14.04 15.25
C GLU A 136 -4.63 -12.67 14.54
N TYR A 137 -5.20 -12.55 13.33
CA TYR A 137 -5.23 -11.31 12.56
C TYR A 137 -6.36 -10.37 12.99
N LYS A 138 -6.50 -10.18 14.30
CA LYS A 138 -7.49 -9.29 14.89
C LYS A 138 -7.22 -7.84 14.51
N ILE A 139 -8.29 -7.06 14.36
CA ILE A 139 -8.18 -5.60 14.29
C ILE A 139 -8.12 -5.06 15.71
N VAL A 140 -6.94 -4.60 16.10
CA VAL A 140 -6.69 -4.03 17.42
C VAL A 140 -6.61 -2.51 17.33
N PHE A 141 -7.31 -1.79 18.21
CA PHE A 141 -7.14 -0.35 18.43
C PHE A 141 -6.64 -0.10 19.85
N LYS A 142 -5.62 0.74 19.99
CA LYS A 142 -5.06 1.14 21.28
C LYS A 142 -5.14 2.65 21.47
N ARG A 143 -5.77 3.12 22.55
CA ARG A 143 -5.90 4.54 22.92
C ARG A 143 -5.49 4.72 24.38
N GLY A 144 -4.25 5.16 24.61
CA GLY A 144 -3.67 5.18 25.96
C GLY A 144 -3.65 3.77 26.55
N ASP A 145 -4.33 3.60 27.68
CA ASP A 145 -4.47 2.32 28.39
C ASP A 145 -5.66 1.48 27.91
N THR A 146 -6.53 2.04 27.06
CA THR A 146 -7.70 1.31 26.52
C THR A 146 -7.36 0.57 25.24
N MET A 147 -7.77 -0.69 25.16
CA MET A 147 -7.61 -1.55 23.99
C MET A 147 -8.98 -2.11 23.57
N SER A 148 -9.28 -2.08 22.27
CA SER A 148 -10.43 -2.78 21.70
C SER A 148 -9.96 -3.70 20.58
N GLU A 149 -10.57 -4.87 20.50
CA GLU A 149 -10.25 -5.91 19.52
C GLU A 149 -11.50 -6.32 18.76
N TYR A 150 -11.35 -6.57 17.47
CA TYR A 150 -12.38 -7.11 16.60
C TYR A 150 -11.81 -8.31 15.83
N PRO A 151 -12.65 -9.32 15.52
CA PRO A 151 -12.26 -10.40 14.62
C PRO A 151 -11.90 -9.88 13.23
#